data_AF-A0A4Q6FIP3-F1
#
_entry.id   AF-A0A4Q6FIP3-F1
#
_cell.length_a   1.000
_cell.length_b   1.000
_cell.length_c   1.000
_cell.angle_alpha   90.00
_cell.angle_beta   90.00
_cell.angle_gamma   90.00
#
_symmetry.space_group_name_H-M   'P 1'
#
loop_
_entity.id
_entity.type
_entity.pdbx_description
1 polymer ?
#
loop_
_entity_poly.entity_id
_entity_poly.type
_entity_poly.pdbx_seq_one_letter_code
_entity_poly.pdbx_strand_id
1 'polypeptide(L)'
;TLEIHESVGYADFALRRFYETAKTMPWFSDTLFVITADHTSKQEYAENDNIPGRFHVPLVMIYKDKALPFSPEVLRQPVQHADISATLLDLARFQMPESSHFGESLCRLSRRPGVIVYDFDGYHLIGKNSGLSWWRDDRTANFSVLSPLGGNEKAESDQELIQYLKASAHYYNNGMVRNQLVW
;
A
#
# COMPACT_ATOMS: atom_id res chain seq x y z
N THR A 1 -12.20 7.44 -22.05
CA THR A 1 -12.69 7.45 -20.68
C THR A 1 -13.57 6.25 -20.46
N LEU A 2 -13.40 5.55 -19.35
CA LEU A 2 -14.24 4.42 -18.97
C LEU A 2 -15.54 4.91 -18.30
N GLU A 3 -16.61 4.12 -18.32
CA GLU A 3 -17.90 4.45 -17.68
C GLU A 3 -17.75 4.81 -16.18
N ILE A 4 -16.80 4.16 -15.49
CA ILE A 4 -16.52 4.44 -14.08
C ILE A 4 -16.00 5.86 -13.83
N HIS A 5 -15.45 6.54 -14.84
CA HIS A 5 -14.87 7.87 -14.68
C HIS A 5 -15.90 8.94 -14.30
N GLU A 6 -17.16 8.78 -14.70
CA GLU A 6 -18.22 9.69 -14.25
C GLU A 6 -18.49 9.55 -12.75
N SER A 7 -18.48 8.31 -12.24
CA SER A 7 -18.64 8.05 -10.80
C SER A 7 -17.42 8.54 -10.00
N VAL A 8 -16.20 8.36 -10.54
CA VAL A 8 -14.97 8.91 -9.94
C VAL A 8 -15.03 10.44 -9.92
N GLY A 9 -15.46 11.08 -11.01
CA GLY A 9 -15.64 12.53 -11.08
C GLY A 9 -16.69 13.05 -10.09
N TYR A 10 -17.78 12.31 -9.89
CA TYR A 10 -18.75 12.63 -8.86
C TYR A 10 -18.17 12.50 -7.44
N ALA A 11 -17.38 11.46 -7.17
CA ALA A 11 -16.71 11.28 -5.89
C ALA A 11 -15.70 12.42 -5.61
N ASP A 12 -14.91 12.83 -6.62
CA ASP A 12 -14.03 14.00 -6.53
C ASP A 12 -14.81 15.29 -6.20
N PHE A 13 -15.92 15.52 -6.92
CA PHE A 13 -16.81 16.64 -6.64
C PHE A 13 -17.37 16.59 -5.22
N ALA A 14 -17.83 15.43 -4.75
CA ALA A 14 -18.35 15.25 -3.39
C ALA A 14 -17.28 15.50 -2.33
N LEU A 15 -16.05 15.00 -2.52
CA LEU A 15 -14.90 15.28 -1.64
C LEU A 15 -14.57 16.77 -1.59
N ARG A 16 -14.62 17.48 -2.72
CA ARG A 16 -14.46 18.93 -2.77
C ARG A 16 -15.52 19.64 -1.92
N ARG A 17 -16.80 19.28 -2.06
CA ARG A 17 -17.91 19.86 -1.29
C ARG A 17 -17.80 19.58 0.20
N PHE A 18 -17.40 18.35 0.55
CA PHE A 18 -17.08 17.98 1.92
C PHE A 18 -15.99 18.89 2.48
N TYR A 19 -14.89 19.07 1.75
CA TYR A 19 -13.76 19.87 2.22
C TYR A 19 -14.07 21.38 2.30
N GLU A 20 -14.86 21.92 1.36
CA GLU A 20 -15.41 23.29 1.43
C GLU A 20 -16.21 23.51 2.72
N THR A 21 -17.00 22.52 3.13
CA THR A 21 -17.77 22.56 4.38
C THR A 21 -16.87 22.39 5.60
N ALA A 22 -16.01 21.37 5.59
CA ALA A 22 -15.10 21.05 6.68
C ALA A 22 -14.21 22.24 7.05
N LYS A 23 -13.75 23.03 6.07
CA LYS A 23 -12.96 24.26 6.27
C LYS A 23 -13.61 25.29 7.19
N THR A 24 -14.95 25.27 7.33
CA THR A 24 -15.69 26.21 8.18
C THR A 24 -15.87 25.70 9.62
N MET A 25 -15.52 24.45 9.89
CA MET A 25 -15.71 23.82 11.20
C MET A 25 -14.56 24.15 12.15
N PRO A 26 -14.84 24.30 13.47
CA PRO A 26 -13.82 24.70 14.45
C PRO A 26 -12.69 23.68 14.62
N TRP A 27 -12.92 22.41 14.30
CA TRP A 27 -11.94 21.33 14.39
C TRP A 27 -11.00 21.23 13.18
N PHE A 28 -11.26 21.97 12.09
CA PHE A 28 -10.56 21.79 10.81
C PHE A 28 -9.04 21.95 10.90
N SER A 29 -8.56 22.96 11.64
CA SER A 29 -7.12 23.23 11.78
C SER A 29 -6.39 22.17 12.60
N ASP A 30 -7.11 21.36 13.40
CA ASP A 30 -6.51 20.29 14.21
C ASP A 30 -6.96 18.89 13.75
N THR A 31 -7.34 18.75 12.48
CA THR A 31 -7.77 17.48 11.89
C THR A 31 -6.78 16.99 10.85
N LEU A 32 -6.37 15.73 11.01
CA LEU A 32 -5.67 14.96 9.97
C LEU A 32 -6.72 14.27 9.09
N PHE A 33 -6.75 14.61 7.81
CA PHE A 33 -7.55 13.90 6.82
C PHE A 33 -6.68 12.81 6.16
N VAL A 34 -7.18 11.57 6.16
CA VAL A 34 -6.58 10.46 5.41
C VAL A 34 -7.60 10.01 4.37
N ILE A 35 -7.24 10.14 3.10
CA ILE A 35 -8.11 9.81 1.95
C ILE A 35 -7.40 8.72 1.15
N THR A 36 -8.07 7.58 0.97
CA THR A 36 -7.58 6.46 0.17
C THR A 36 -8.73 5.73 -0.51
N ALA A 37 -8.44 4.97 -1.57
CA ALA A 37 -9.37 3.95 -2.06
C ALA A 37 -9.13 2.63 -1.33
N ASP A 38 -10.14 1.77 -1.26
CA ASP A 38 -10.04 0.43 -0.69
C ASP A 38 -9.42 -0.58 -1.68
N HIS A 39 -9.70 -0.42 -2.98
CA HIS A 39 -9.10 -1.20 -4.05
C HIS A 39 -9.14 -0.44 -5.40
N THR A 40 -8.44 -0.96 -6.41
CA THR A 40 -8.54 -0.44 -7.79
C THR A 40 -9.77 -0.98 -8.52
N SER A 41 -10.09 -0.43 -9.68
CA SER A 41 -11.15 -0.94 -10.56
C SER A 41 -10.60 -1.23 -11.96
N LYS A 42 -11.39 -1.02 -13.02
CA LYS A 42 -10.96 -1.14 -14.41
C LYS A 42 -9.79 -0.18 -14.69
N GLN A 43 -8.73 -0.72 -15.30
CA GLN A 43 -7.59 0.07 -15.77
C GLN A 43 -7.86 0.57 -17.19
N GLU A 44 -7.74 1.87 -17.44
CA GLU A 44 -7.82 2.43 -18.81
C GLU A 44 -6.49 2.26 -19.55
N TYR A 45 -5.37 2.38 -18.85
CA TYR A 45 -4.03 2.37 -19.43
C TYR A 45 -3.37 1.00 -19.30
N ALA A 46 -2.90 0.45 -20.42
CA ALA A 46 -2.24 -0.87 -20.46
C ALA A 46 -0.99 -0.93 -19.58
N GLU A 47 -0.29 0.19 -19.41
CA GLU A 47 0.85 0.33 -18.50
C GLU A 47 0.53 0.05 -17.03
N ASN A 48 -0.73 0.15 -16.63
CA ASN A 48 -1.20 -0.16 -15.28
C ASN A 48 -1.84 -1.56 -15.18
N ASP A 49 -1.96 -2.30 -16.28
CA ASP A 49 -2.39 -3.70 -16.26
C ASP A 49 -1.21 -4.64 -15.94
N ASN A 50 -0.65 -4.44 -14.76
CA ASN A 50 0.37 -5.27 -14.17
C ASN A 50 0.11 -5.44 -12.67
N ILE A 51 0.89 -6.31 -12.02
CA ILE A 51 0.71 -6.63 -10.60
C ILE A 51 0.71 -5.36 -9.74
N PRO A 52 1.73 -4.48 -9.75
CA PRO A 52 1.68 -3.23 -8.97
C PRO A 52 0.46 -2.35 -9.28
N GLY A 53 0.13 -2.16 -10.56
CA GLY A 53 -0.98 -1.30 -10.99
C GLY A 53 -2.34 -1.77 -10.48
N ARG A 54 -2.56 -3.08 -10.35
CA ARG A 54 -3.78 -3.69 -9.79
C ARG A 54 -3.99 -3.45 -8.29
N PHE A 55 -2.97 -2.97 -7.57
CA PHE A 55 -3.06 -2.66 -6.14
C PHE A 55 -2.74 -1.20 -5.81
N HIS A 56 -2.43 -0.39 -6.83
CA HIS A 56 -2.02 0.99 -6.63
C HIS A 56 -3.24 1.91 -6.45
N VAL A 57 -3.50 2.29 -5.20
CA VAL A 57 -4.57 3.23 -4.82
C VAL A 57 -3.99 4.59 -4.42
N PRO A 58 -4.76 5.70 -4.57
CA PRO A 58 -4.33 6.98 -4.03
C PRO A 58 -4.27 6.92 -2.50
N LEU A 59 -3.24 7.51 -1.89
CA LEU A 59 -3.17 7.75 -0.45
C LEU A 59 -2.76 9.21 -0.23
N VAL A 60 -3.65 9.99 0.37
CA VAL A 60 -3.46 11.42 0.62
C VAL A 60 -3.66 11.70 2.10
N MET A 61 -2.63 12.23 2.75
CA MET A 61 -2.68 12.68 4.14
C MET A 61 -2.52 14.19 4.21
N ILE A 62 -3.53 14.90 4.72
CA ILE A 62 -3.56 16.37 4.78
C ILE A 62 -3.73 16.79 6.23
N TYR A 63 -2.79 17.59 6.73
CA TYR A 63 -2.88 18.25 8.01
C TYR A 63 -2.64 19.75 7.82
N LYS A 64 -3.67 20.56 8.11
CA LYS A 64 -3.57 22.01 7.97
C LYS A 64 -2.48 22.58 8.89
N ASP A 65 -1.64 23.44 8.34
CA ASP A 65 -0.60 24.21 9.04
C ASP A 65 0.47 23.37 9.78
N LYS A 66 0.53 22.05 9.53
CA LYS A 66 1.49 21.13 10.13
C LYS A 66 2.11 20.25 9.06
N ALA A 67 3.44 20.24 9.00
CA ALA A 67 4.17 19.28 8.18
C ALA A 67 4.08 17.89 8.82
N LEU A 68 3.75 16.89 8.02
CA LEU A 68 3.86 15.49 8.43
C LEU A 68 5.35 15.10 8.44
N PRO A 69 5.83 14.32 9.42
CA PRO A 69 7.24 14.00 9.61
C PRO A 69 7.72 12.89 8.66
N PHE A 70 7.22 12.87 7.43
CA PHE A 70 7.56 11.85 6.44
C PHE A 70 8.81 12.28 5.68
N SER A 71 9.82 11.40 5.63
CA SER A 71 11.03 11.70 4.86
C SER A 71 10.77 11.51 3.36
N PRO A 72 11.52 12.21 2.47
CA PRO A 72 11.42 12.00 1.03
C PRO A 72 11.63 10.55 0.59
N GLU A 73 12.41 9.78 1.35
CA GLU A 73 12.65 8.36 1.10
C GLU A 73 11.40 7.52 1.35
N VAL A 74 10.67 7.76 2.43
CA VAL A 74 9.41 7.06 2.74
C VAL A 74 8.39 7.26 1.61
N LEU A 75 8.28 8.49 1.10
CA LEU A 75 7.36 8.83 0.01
C LEU A 75 7.70 8.15 -1.33
N ARG A 76 8.86 7.51 -1.45
CA ARG A 76 9.33 6.80 -2.65
C ARG A 76 9.34 5.29 -2.46
N GLN A 77 8.78 4.77 -1.38
CA GLN A 77 8.68 3.34 -1.09
C GLN A 77 7.23 2.86 -1.27
N PRO A 78 7.00 1.59 -1.63
CA PRO A 78 5.68 0.99 -1.57
C PRO A 78 5.12 0.98 -0.13
N VAL A 79 3.85 1.34 -0.02
CA VAL A 79 3.09 1.40 1.23
C VAL A 79 1.80 0.60 1.08
N GLN A 80 1.26 0.10 2.18
CA GLN A 80 0.04 -0.70 2.23
C GLN A 80 -0.93 -0.16 3.29
N HIS A 81 -2.19 -0.58 3.24
CA HIS A 81 -3.21 -0.08 4.18
C HIS A 81 -2.88 -0.33 5.66
N ALA A 82 -2.18 -1.42 5.97
CA ALA A 82 -1.72 -1.70 7.34
C ALA A 82 -0.80 -0.60 7.91
N ASP A 83 -0.06 0.09 7.03
CA ASP A 83 0.83 1.19 7.42
C ASP A 83 0.06 2.43 7.84
N ILE A 84 -1.17 2.61 7.36
CA ILE A 84 -2.02 3.76 7.72
C ILE A 84 -2.31 3.72 9.22
N SER A 85 -2.77 2.58 9.74
CA SER A 85 -3.02 2.41 11.17
C SER A 85 -1.76 2.59 12.02
N ALA A 86 -0.63 1.99 11.60
CA ALA A 86 0.64 2.15 12.31
C ALA A 86 1.09 3.62 12.35
N THR A 87 0.95 4.32 11.23
CA THR A 87 1.28 5.75 11.11
C THR A 87 0.39 6.62 12.00
N LEU A 88 -0.92 6.37 12.02
CA LEU A 88 -1.87 7.13 12.84
C LEU A 88 -1.56 6.98 14.33
N LEU A 89 -1.25 5.78 14.78
CA LEU A 89 -0.90 5.54 16.17
C LEU A 89 0.45 6.18 16.53
N ASP A 90 1.45 6.13 15.65
CA ASP A 90 2.75 6.79 15.84
C ASP A 90 2.61 8.32 15.92
N LEU A 91 1.81 8.92 15.01
CA LEU A 91 1.50 10.35 15.02
C LEU A 91 0.77 10.76 16.32
N ALA A 92 -0.12 9.91 16.83
CA ALA A 92 -0.81 10.10 18.09
C ALA A 92 0.06 9.77 19.32
N ARG A 93 1.32 9.35 19.12
CA ARG A 93 2.28 8.98 20.17
C ARG A 93 1.81 7.81 21.04
N PHE A 94 0.99 6.93 20.49
CA PHE A 94 0.70 5.65 21.14
C PHE A 94 1.88 4.70 20.99
N GLN A 95 2.12 3.86 22.00
CA GLN A 95 3.13 2.82 21.92
C GLN A 95 2.67 1.74 20.92
N MET A 96 3.56 1.37 19.99
CA MET A 96 3.28 0.29 19.05
C MET A 96 3.49 -1.05 19.78
N PRO A 97 2.60 -2.03 19.60
CA PRO A 97 2.91 -3.39 20.01
C PRO A 97 4.20 -3.85 19.33
N GLU A 98 5.10 -4.50 20.07
CA GLU A 98 6.32 -5.10 19.48
C GLU A 98 6.00 -6.14 18.41
N SER A 99 4.77 -6.65 18.41
CA SER A 99 4.21 -7.66 17.52
C SER A 99 3.56 -7.11 16.24
N SER A 100 3.71 -5.83 15.93
CA SER A 100 3.21 -5.27 14.68
C SER A 100 4.07 -5.74 13.50
N HIS A 101 3.68 -6.87 12.91
CA HIS A 101 4.48 -7.54 11.87
C HIS A 101 4.08 -7.14 10.44
N PHE A 102 2.97 -6.43 10.25
CA PHE A 102 2.44 -6.11 8.92
C PHE A 102 2.42 -4.62 8.59
N GLY A 103 2.12 -3.76 9.56
CA GLY A 103 2.10 -2.30 9.38
C GLY A 103 3.38 -1.63 9.87
N GLU A 104 4.02 -0.83 9.04
CA GLU A 104 5.13 0.03 9.45
C GLU A 104 4.71 1.51 9.37
N SER A 105 5.02 2.28 10.41
CA SER A 105 4.71 3.72 10.42
C SER A 105 5.52 4.48 9.37
N LEU A 106 4.84 5.33 8.60
CA LEU A 106 5.45 6.25 7.62
C LEU A 106 6.28 7.37 8.26
N CYS A 107 6.20 7.55 9.58
CA CYS A 107 7.09 8.47 10.31
C CYS A 107 8.52 7.93 10.46
N ARG A 108 8.77 6.69 10.01
CA ARG A 108 10.04 5.98 10.17
C ARG A 108 10.45 5.39 8.83
N LEU A 109 11.76 5.20 8.64
CA LEU A 109 12.23 4.48 7.46
C LEU A 109 11.82 3.01 7.57
N SER A 110 11.15 2.53 6.54
CA SER A 110 10.72 1.15 6.40
C SER A 110 11.92 0.20 6.38
N ARG A 111 11.83 -0.92 7.10
CA ARG A 111 12.88 -1.96 7.12
C ARG A 111 12.55 -3.16 6.25
N ARG A 112 11.28 -3.34 5.88
CA ARG A 112 10.86 -4.39 4.94
C ARG A 112 11.36 -4.14 3.51
N PRO A 113 11.61 -5.22 2.74
CA PRO A 113 12.02 -5.13 1.33
C PRO A 113 10.92 -4.62 0.38
N GLY A 114 9.65 -4.62 0.83
CA GLY A 114 8.50 -4.21 0.03
C GLY A 114 7.18 -4.52 0.73
N VAL A 115 6.07 -4.27 0.06
CA VAL A 115 4.71 -4.65 0.51
C VAL A 115 4.31 -5.98 -0.09
N ILE A 116 3.50 -6.75 0.64
CA ILE A 116 2.99 -8.03 0.15
C ILE A 116 1.52 -7.90 -0.14
N VAL A 117 1.15 -8.24 -1.37
CA VAL A 117 -0.25 -8.31 -1.82
C VAL A 117 -0.56 -9.74 -2.25
N TYR A 118 -1.84 -10.07 -2.27
CA TYR A 118 -2.34 -11.36 -2.71
C TYR A 118 -3.35 -11.13 -3.83
N ASP A 119 -3.11 -11.71 -4.99
CA ASP A 119 -4.14 -11.91 -6.00
C ASP A 119 -4.56 -13.39 -6.00
N PHE A 120 -5.71 -13.72 -6.58
CA PHE A 120 -6.25 -15.08 -6.55
C PHE A 120 -5.24 -16.17 -6.96
N ASP A 121 -4.23 -15.82 -7.76
CA ASP A 121 -3.24 -16.73 -8.31
C ASP A 121 -1.94 -16.81 -7.48
N GLY A 122 -1.64 -15.82 -6.62
CA GLY A 122 -0.40 -15.83 -5.84
C GLY A 122 -0.18 -14.66 -4.87
N TYR A 123 0.93 -14.75 -4.15
CA TYR A 123 1.46 -13.66 -3.33
C TYR A 123 2.52 -12.89 -4.12
N HIS A 124 2.53 -11.57 -3.97
CA HIS A 124 3.47 -10.69 -4.66
C HIS A 124 4.13 -9.74 -3.67
N LEU A 125 5.45 -9.79 -3.59
CA LEU A 125 6.27 -8.79 -2.92
C LEU A 125 6.54 -7.67 -3.92
N ILE A 126 6.06 -6.46 -3.63
CA ILE A 126 6.28 -5.26 -4.43
C ILE A 126 7.29 -4.38 -3.69
N GLY A 127 8.52 -4.33 -4.20
CA GLY A 127 9.56 -3.42 -3.75
C GLY A 127 9.56 -2.11 -4.54
N LYS A 128 10.56 -1.25 -4.29
CA LYS A 128 10.65 0.08 -4.91
C LYS A 128 10.80 0.06 -6.43
N ASN A 129 11.68 -0.82 -6.93
CA ASN A 129 12.03 -0.89 -8.36
C ASN A 129 11.68 -2.24 -8.99
N SER A 130 11.62 -3.29 -8.18
CA SER A 130 11.37 -4.66 -8.59
C SER A 130 10.47 -5.35 -7.57
N GLY A 131 9.91 -6.48 -7.97
CA GLY A 131 9.13 -7.35 -7.10
C GLY A 131 9.33 -8.82 -7.44
N LEU A 132 8.71 -9.66 -6.62
CA LEU A 132 8.76 -11.10 -6.70
C LEU A 132 7.34 -11.65 -6.54
N SER A 133 6.95 -12.56 -7.41
CA SER A 133 5.71 -13.30 -7.32
C SER A 133 5.98 -14.74 -6.86
N TRP A 134 5.07 -15.28 -6.05
CA TRP A 134 4.98 -16.69 -5.70
C TRP A 134 3.56 -17.18 -5.94
N TRP A 135 3.40 -18.04 -6.95
CA TRP A 135 2.10 -18.53 -7.39
C TRP A 135 1.68 -19.82 -6.69
N ARG A 136 0.39 -20.13 -6.75
CA ARG A 136 -0.21 -21.35 -6.17
C ARG A 136 0.41 -22.66 -6.68
N ASP A 137 0.97 -22.66 -7.90
CA ASP A 137 1.69 -23.81 -8.47
C ASP A 137 3.18 -23.85 -8.12
N ASP A 138 3.57 -23.09 -7.08
CA ASP A 138 4.91 -22.95 -6.52
C ASP A 138 5.96 -22.36 -7.46
N ARG A 139 5.54 -21.82 -8.61
CA ARG A 139 6.42 -21.00 -9.45
C ARG A 139 6.76 -19.69 -8.75
N THR A 140 7.94 -19.17 -9.04
CA THR A 140 8.38 -17.85 -8.63
C THR A 140 8.96 -17.08 -9.80
N ALA A 141 8.74 -15.77 -9.86
CA ALA A 141 9.36 -14.93 -10.88
C ALA A 141 9.50 -13.48 -10.40
N ASN A 142 10.58 -12.85 -10.83
CA ASN A 142 10.83 -11.43 -10.60
C ASN A 142 10.11 -10.58 -11.65
N PHE A 143 9.74 -9.35 -11.28
CA PHE A 143 9.22 -8.34 -12.19
C PHE A 143 9.78 -6.96 -11.89
N SER A 144 9.76 -6.06 -12.87
CA SER A 144 10.10 -4.64 -12.70
C SER A 144 8.84 -3.84 -12.38
N VAL A 145 8.90 -2.95 -11.40
CA VAL A 145 7.75 -2.14 -10.94
C VAL A 145 7.54 -0.91 -11.84
N LEU A 146 8.61 -0.35 -12.39
CA LEU A 146 8.60 0.89 -13.18
C LEU A 146 8.58 0.66 -14.71
N SER A 147 8.45 -0.59 -15.16
CA SER A 147 8.47 -0.89 -16.60
C SER A 147 7.10 -1.40 -17.07
N PRO A 148 6.37 -0.61 -17.87
CA PRO A 148 5.04 -0.98 -18.34
C PRO A 148 5.02 -2.00 -19.49
N LEU A 149 6.19 -2.45 -19.94
CA LEU A 149 6.33 -3.45 -20.99
C LEU A 149 7.48 -4.40 -20.65
N GLY A 150 7.15 -5.70 -20.58
CA GLY A 150 8.04 -6.86 -20.56
C GLY A 150 9.53 -6.59 -20.30
N GLY A 151 9.93 -6.66 -19.04
CA GLY A 151 11.34 -6.81 -18.67
C GLY A 151 11.64 -8.28 -18.43
N ASN A 152 12.37 -8.90 -19.37
CA ASN A 152 12.77 -10.31 -19.39
C ASN A 152 12.87 -10.99 -18.03
N GLU A 153 12.09 -12.07 -17.89
CA GLU A 153 12.35 -13.18 -16.99
C GLU A 153 13.78 -13.68 -17.18
N LYS A 154 14.67 -13.41 -16.21
CA LYS A 154 15.85 -14.19 -15.84
C LYS A 154 16.78 -13.33 -14.98
N ALA A 155 16.44 -13.17 -13.73
CA ALA A 155 17.44 -13.10 -12.68
C ALA A 155 17.08 -14.24 -11.72
N GLU A 156 18.07 -15.05 -11.32
CA GLU A 156 17.88 -15.96 -10.19
C GLU A 156 17.20 -15.18 -9.07
N SER A 157 16.01 -15.64 -8.68
CA SER A 157 15.25 -14.97 -7.64
C SER A 157 16.06 -15.00 -6.35
N ASP A 158 16.24 -13.82 -5.76
CA ASP A 158 16.95 -13.66 -4.50
C ASP A 158 16.30 -14.59 -3.46
N GLN A 159 17.08 -15.58 -3.00
CA GLN A 159 16.59 -16.60 -2.08
C GLN A 159 16.11 -15.97 -0.77
N GLU A 160 16.69 -14.85 -0.34
CA GLU A 160 16.26 -14.13 0.85
C GLU A 160 14.87 -13.51 0.64
N LEU A 161 14.61 -12.93 -0.54
CA LEU A 161 13.29 -12.36 -0.87
C LEU A 161 12.22 -13.45 -1.02
N ILE A 162 12.57 -14.61 -1.61
CA ILE A 162 11.65 -15.76 -1.67
C ILE A 162 11.29 -16.22 -0.25
N GLN A 163 12.29 -16.39 0.61
CA GLN A 163 12.08 -16.79 1.99
C GLN A 163 11.24 -15.76 2.76
N TYR A 164 11.52 -14.47 2.59
CA TYR A 164 10.74 -13.38 3.19
C TYR A 164 9.27 -13.42 2.76
N LEU A 165 9.01 -13.55 1.46
CA LEU A 165 7.65 -13.60 0.90
C LEU A 165 6.89 -14.82 1.43
N LYS A 166 7.49 -16.01 1.37
CA LYS A 166 6.88 -17.25 1.86
C LYS A 166 6.63 -17.18 3.37
N ALA A 167 7.61 -16.73 4.16
CA ALA A 167 7.47 -16.59 5.61
C ALA A 167 6.34 -15.62 5.99
N SER A 168 6.26 -14.48 5.32
CA SER A 168 5.20 -13.48 5.55
C SER A 168 3.82 -14.03 5.18
N ALA A 169 3.70 -14.73 4.04
CA ALA A 169 2.45 -15.37 3.64
C ALA A 169 2.03 -16.47 4.63
N HIS A 170 2.97 -17.27 5.14
CA HIS A 170 2.70 -18.27 6.16
C HIS A 170 2.28 -17.63 7.49
N TYR A 171 2.94 -16.56 7.93
CA TYR A 171 2.55 -15.81 9.14
C TYR A 171 1.12 -15.28 9.00
N TYR A 172 0.81 -14.61 7.89
CA TYR A 172 -0.51 -14.08 7.61
C TYR A 172 -1.59 -15.17 7.63
N ASN A 173 -1.42 -16.21 6.83
CA ASN A 173 -2.43 -17.26 6.69
C ASN A 173 -2.66 -18.03 8.00
N ASN A 174 -1.58 -18.45 8.67
CA ASN A 174 -1.71 -19.17 9.93
C ASN A 174 -2.30 -18.29 11.03
N GLY A 175 -1.90 -17.01 11.09
CA GLY A 175 -2.45 -16.03 12.02
C GLY A 175 -3.94 -15.82 11.79
N MET A 176 -4.37 -15.63 10.54
CA MET A 176 -5.78 -15.45 10.19
C MET A 176 -6.62 -16.68 10.52
N VAL A 177 -6.19 -17.88 10.09
CA VAL A 177 -6.93 -19.14 10.34
C VAL A 177 -7.09 -19.42 11.84
N ARG A 178 -6.09 -19.06 12.65
CA ARG A 178 -6.10 -19.31 14.09
C ARG A 178 -6.63 -18.15 14.93
N ASN A 179 -7.04 -17.04 14.30
CA ASN A 179 -7.37 -15.79 14.97
C ASN A 179 -6.26 -15.32 15.94
N GLN A 180 -5.01 -15.47 15.49
CA GLN A 180 -3.77 -15.12 16.19
C GLN A 180 -2.97 -14.07 15.43
N LEU A 181 -3.52 -13.49 14.36
CA LEU A 181 -2.84 -12.43 13.63
C LEU A 181 -2.74 -11.20 14.54
N VAL A 182 -1.52 -10.84 14.92
CA VAL A 182 -1.26 -9.64 15.68
C VAL A 182 -0.84 -8.53 14.71
N TRP A 183 -1.51 -7.39 14.85
CA TRP A 183 -1.31 -6.17 14.09
C TRP A 183 -0.37 -5.21 14.77
#